data_AF-A0A1Q7Z7Y5-F1
#
_entry.id   AF-A0A1Q7Z7Y5-F1
#
_cell.length_a   1.000
_cell.length_b   1.000
_cell.length_c   1.000
_cell.angle_alpha   90.00
_cell.angle_beta   90.00
_cell.angle_gamma   90.00
#
_symmetry.space_group_name_H-M   'P 1'
#
loop_
_entity.id
_entity.type
_entity.pdbx_description
1 polymer ?
#
loop_
_entity_poly.entity_id
_entity_poly.type
_entity_poly.pdbx_seq_one_letter_code
_entity_poly.pdbx_strand_id
1 'polypeptide(L)'
;MKPVQQELPLPRWGGARKGAGRKRKSPRKNVPHRKRRKFRRGALHVTVRIRREVWNLRTHRCFRALKRSFARGCERFGFRLIDFSVQGNHIHMIVEAPDVVTLGRAIKGLAVRMARALNKVMSRRGPVFADRYHAHLLISPIEAFQAIRYVLENWAVHAARENRSAPQGPDPYSSAWPHDCGPPLVARAEWWLLCVGVPRAARRLQLAKVA
;
A
#
# COMPACT_ATOMS: atom_id res chain seq x y z
N MET A 1 33.59 -30.23 39.29
CA MET A 1 34.34 -29.02 38.88
C MET A 1 33.36 -28.01 38.30
N LYS A 2 33.37 -26.75 38.76
CA LYS A 2 32.60 -25.67 38.12
C LYS A 2 33.34 -25.26 36.84
N PRO A 3 32.67 -25.14 35.69
CA PRO A 3 33.32 -24.69 34.47
C PRO A 3 33.84 -23.25 34.65
N VAL A 4 35.12 -23.04 34.40
CA VAL A 4 35.75 -21.71 34.40
C VAL A 4 35.44 -21.04 33.07
N GLN A 5 34.75 -19.90 33.12
CA GLN A 5 34.46 -19.09 31.93
C GLN A 5 35.76 -18.52 31.38
N GLN A 6 36.10 -18.87 30.15
CA GLN A 6 37.26 -18.31 29.45
C GLN A 6 36.97 -16.91 28.91
N GLU A 7 38.00 -16.06 28.85
CA GLU A 7 37.89 -14.74 28.23
C GLU A 7 37.77 -14.86 26.71
N LEU A 8 36.72 -14.25 26.16
CA LEU A 8 36.55 -14.08 24.72
C LEU A 8 37.06 -12.69 24.33
N PRO A 9 38.18 -12.56 23.59
CA PRO A 9 38.65 -11.27 23.12
C PRO A 9 37.70 -10.75 22.03
N LEU A 10 36.76 -9.89 22.42
CA LEU A 10 35.83 -9.26 21.49
C LEU A 10 36.56 -8.18 20.67
N PRO A 11 36.35 -8.12 19.34
CA PRO A 11 36.93 -7.06 18.52
C PRO A 11 36.50 -5.67 19.01
N ARG A 12 37.42 -4.71 19.04
CA ARG A 12 37.13 -3.30 19.40
C ARG A 12 36.41 -2.51 18.29
N TRP A 13 36.11 -3.16 17.17
CA TRP A 13 35.43 -2.58 16.01
C TRP A 13 33.99 -3.13 15.89
N GLY A 14 33.03 -2.22 15.77
CA GLY A 14 31.60 -2.55 15.75
C GLY A 14 30.96 -2.25 17.11
N GLY A 15 29.98 -1.35 17.11
CA GLY A 15 29.33 -0.86 18.33
C GLY A 15 28.39 0.29 18.00
N ALA A 16 27.46 0.59 18.90
CA ALA A 16 26.55 1.72 18.74
C ALA A 16 27.35 3.04 18.79
N ARG A 17 27.49 3.71 17.65
CA ARG A 17 28.09 5.03 17.50
C ARG A 17 27.31 5.85 16.49
N LYS A 18 27.45 7.18 16.52
CA LYS A 18 26.84 8.05 15.51
C LYS A 18 27.35 7.65 14.13
N GLY A 19 26.45 7.27 13.21
CA GLY A 19 26.81 6.75 11.88
C GLY A 19 27.15 5.26 11.82
N ALA A 20 26.99 4.50 12.91
CA ALA A 20 27.13 3.04 12.90
C ALA A 20 26.03 2.34 12.10
N GLY A 21 26.34 1.12 11.65
CA GLY A 21 25.42 0.28 10.90
C GLY A 21 25.57 0.43 9.39
N ARG A 22 24.72 -0.30 8.67
CA ARG A 22 24.79 -0.35 7.20
C ARG A 22 24.45 1.01 6.61
N LYS A 23 25.41 1.61 5.87
CA LYS A 23 25.17 2.83 5.08
C LYS A 23 23.94 2.65 4.18
N ARG A 24 23.14 3.71 4.06
CA ARG A 24 21.90 3.68 3.27
C ARG A 24 22.23 3.47 1.80
N LYS A 25 21.46 2.62 1.12
CA LYS A 25 21.55 2.44 -0.34
C LYS A 25 20.73 3.47 -1.13
N SER A 26 19.76 4.13 -0.50
CA SER A 26 18.82 5.04 -1.15
C SER A 26 18.74 6.40 -0.46
N PRO A 27 18.52 7.50 -1.21
CA PRO A 27 18.34 8.84 -0.63
C PRO A 27 17.11 8.94 0.28
N ARG A 28 16.03 8.25 -0.07
CA ARG A 28 14.81 8.16 0.75
C ARG A 28 14.92 7.00 1.74
N LYS A 29 14.44 7.23 2.97
CA LYS A 29 14.41 6.22 4.03
C LYS A 29 13.53 5.04 3.60
N ASN A 30 14.12 3.85 3.55
CA ASN A 30 13.38 2.61 3.33
C ASN A 30 12.52 2.26 4.55
N VAL A 31 11.45 1.53 4.33
CA VAL A 31 10.60 0.91 5.34
C VAL A 31 11.49 0.05 6.24
N PRO A 32 11.54 0.36 7.56
CA PRO A 32 12.36 -0.40 8.49
C PRO A 32 12.01 -1.89 8.47
N HIS A 33 13.03 -2.75 8.58
CA HIS A 33 12.82 -4.18 8.75
C HIS A 33 12.36 -4.48 10.19
N ARG A 34 11.10 -4.18 10.50
CA ARG A 34 10.48 -4.47 11.81
C ARG A 34 9.41 -5.55 11.66
N LYS A 35 9.23 -6.34 12.73
CA LYS A 35 8.09 -7.26 12.82
C LYS A 35 6.80 -6.44 12.71
N ARG A 36 5.88 -6.87 11.85
CA ARG A 36 4.57 -6.23 11.70
C ARG A 36 3.71 -6.55 12.92
N ARG A 37 2.90 -5.58 13.36
CA ARG A 37 1.89 -5.80 14.42
C ARG A 37 0.99 -6.97 14.01
N LYS A 38 0.81 -7.95 14.89
CA LYS A 38 -0.13 -9.05 14.68
C LYS A 38 -1.56 -8.52 14.73
N PHE A 39 -2.44 -9.08 13.91
CA PHE A 39 -3.87 -8.78 13.89
C PHE A 39 -4.64 -9.99 13.39
N ARG A 40 -5.95 -10.00 13.65
CA ARG A 40 -6.91 -10.95 13.10
C ARG A 40 -8.00 -10.15 12.41
N ARG A 41 -8.35 -10.52 11.17
CA ARG A 41 -9.37 -9.86 10.35
C ARG A 41 -9.20 -8.33 10.32
N GLY A 42 -8.03 -7.87 9.85
CA GLY A 42 -7.66 -6.45 9.88
C GLY A 42 -7.91 -5.73 8.56
N ALA A 43 -8.39 -4.48 8.63
CA ALA A 43 -8.38 -3.54 7.51
C ALA A 43 -7.07 -2.73 7.52
N LEU A 44 -6.40 -2.60 6.39
CA LEU A 44 -5.11 -1.92 6.31
C LEU A 44 -5.04 -0.92 5.17
N HIS A 45 -4.33 0.18 5.42
CA HIS A 45 -3.82 1.06 4.38
C HIS A 45 -2.42 0.61 3.97
N VAL A 46 -2.29 0.14 2.73
CA VAL A 46 -1.04 -0.36 2.17
C VAL A 46 -0.53 0.61 1.12
N THR A 47 0.76 0.92 1.19
CA THR A 47 1.43 1.74 0.17
C THR A 47 2.65 1.01 -0.40
N VAL A 48 2.72 0.92 -1.72
CA VAL A 48 3.89 0.38 -2.45
C VAL A 48 4.55 1.47 -3.27
N ARG A 49 5.87 1.52 -3.23
CA ARG A 49 6.67 2.54 -3.93
C ARG A 49 7.39 1.94 -5.12
N ILE A 50 7.40 2.67 -6.22
CA ILE A 50 8.02 2.25 -7.47
C ILE A 50 9.40 2.90 -7.61
N ARG A 51 10.32 2.21 -8.27
CA ARG A 51 11.64 2.78 -8.58
C ARG A 51 11.55 3.88 -9.64
N ARG A 52 12.54 4.77 -9.64
CA ARG A 52 12.60 5.93 -10.55
C ARG A 52 12.72 5.55 -12.02
N GLU A 53 13.29 4.38 -12.31
CA GLU A 53 13.51 3.90 -13.69
C GLU A 53 12.22 3.29 -14.29
N VAL A 54 11.15 3.15 -13.50
CA VAL A 54 9.84 2.70 -13.98
C VAL A 54 9.08 3.91 -14.50
N TRP A 55 8.36 3.74 -15.60
CA TRP A 55 7.52 4.79 -16.16
C TRP A 55 6.45 5.23 -15.16
N ASN A 56 5.93 6.43 -15.41
CA ASN A 56 4.77 6.94 -14.67
C ASN A 56 3.60 5.95 -14.78
N LEU A 57 3.14 5.46 -13.63
CA LEU A 57 2.06 4.47 -13.57
C LEU A 57 0.72 5.02 -14.06
N ARG A 58 0.54 6.35 -14.04
CA ARG A 58 -0.63 7.07 -14.54
C ARG A 58 -0.58 7.30 -16.05
N THR A 59 0.17 6.47 -16.78
CA THR A 59 0.04 6.38 -18.24
C THR A 59 -0.95 5.27 -18.60
N HIS A 60 -1.73 5.45 -19.66
CA HIS A 60 -2.76 4.51 -20.07
C HIS A 60 -2.24 3.07 -20.20
N ARG A 61 -1.06 2.88 -20.82
CA ARG A 61 -0.41 1.57 -20.99
C ARG A 61 -0.02 0.90 -19.66
N CYS A 62 0.55 1.66 -18.72
CA CYS A 62 0.92 1.13 -17.40
C CYS A 62 -0.32 0.80 -16.58
N PHE A 63 -1.30 1.69 -16.55
CA PHE A 63 -2.53 1.48 -15.81
C PHE A 63 -3.32 0.28 -16.36
N ARG A 64 -3.43 0.12 -17.68
CA ARG A 64 -4.06 -1.06 -18.31
C ARG A 64 -3.39 -2.37 -17.85
N ALA A 65 -2.07 -2.39 -17.70
CA ALA A 65 -1.33 -3.54 -17.18
C ALA A 65 -1.56 -3.78 -15.68
N LEU A 66 -1.70 -2.71 -14.89
CA LEU A 66 -2.06 -2.77 -13.47
C LEU A 66 -3.48 -3.29 -13.27
N LYS A 67 -4.48 -2.85 -14.06
CA LYS A 67 -5.86 -3.36 -14.02
C LYS A 67 -5.91 -4.88 -14.10
N ARG A 68 -5.17 -5.48 -15.04
CA ARG A 68 -5.07 -6.95 -15.17
C ARG A 68 -4.45 -7.62 -13.93
N SER A 69 -3.52 -6.94 -13.27
CA SER A 69 -2.88 -7.45 -12.05
C SER A 69 -3.83 -7.38 -10.86
N PHE A 70 -4.60 -6.28 -10.73
CA PHE A 70 -5.64 -6.12 -9.72
C PHE A 70 -6.75 -7.15 -9.91
N ALA A 71 -7.31 -7.29 -11.10
CA ALA A 71 -8.36 -8.28 -11.37
C ALA A 71 -7.97 -9.72 -11.00
N ARG A 72 -6.70 -10.09 -11.16
CA ARG A 72 -6.21 -11.46 -10.85
C ARG A 72 -5.78 -11.65 -9.39
N GLY A 73 -5.68 -10.55 -8.64
CA GLY A 73 -5.09 -10.51 -7.30
C GLY A 73 -5.91 -9.75 -6.26
N CYS A 74 -7.09 -9.23 -6.62
CA CYS A 74 -7.99 -8.51 -5.73
C CYS A 74 -8.57 -9.44 -4.66
N GLU A 75 -8.64 -10.75 -4.91
CA GLU A 75 -9.04 -11.74 -3.92
C GLU A 75 -8.11 -12.96 -3.94
N ARG A 76 -7.46 -13.25 -2.80
CA ARG A 76 -6.56 -14.41 -2.63
C ARG A 76 -6.46 -14.84 -1.17
N PHE A 77 -6.75 -16.11 -0.85
CA PHE A 77 -6.55 -16.66 0.50
C PHE A 77 -7.31 -15.88 1.60
N GLY A 78 -8.45 -15.27 1.27
CA GLY A 78 -9.20 -14.39 2.16
C GLY A 78 -8.66 -12.94 2.26
N PHE A 79 -7.55 -12.61 1.60
CA PHE A 79 -7.17 -11.22 1.36
C PHE A 79 -8.09 -10.60 0.32
N ARG A 80 -8.47 -9.34 0.53
CA ARG A 80 -9.29 -8.55 -0.38
C ARG A 80 -8.70 -7.17 -0.61
N LEU A 81 -8.57 -6.76 -1.86
CA LEU A 81 -8.28 -5.40 -2.26
C LEU A 81 -9.60 -4.64 -2.38
N ILE A 82 -9.86 -3.70 -1.47
CA ILE A 82 -11.14 -2.99 -1.38
C ILE A 82 -11.13 -1.71 -2.21
N ASP A 83 -10.08 -0.90 -2.03
CA ASP A 83 -9.89 0.32 -2.79
C ASP A 83 -8.44 0.50 -3.21
N PHE A 84 -8.21 1.26 -4.28
CA PHE A 84 -6.87 1.67 -4.67
C PHE A 84 -6.86 3.05 -5.30
N SER A 85 -5.69 3.68 -5.26
CA SER A 85 -5.36 4.85 -6.07
C SER A 85 -3.93 4.73 -6.58
N VAL A 86 -3.77 4.78 -7.91
CA VAL A 86 -2.48 4.70 -8.58
C VAL A 86 -1.92 6.10 -8.74
N GLN A 87 -0.82 6.38 -8.07
CA GLN A 87 -0.05 7.61 -8.21
C GLN A 87 1.09 7.40 -9.20
N GLY A 88 1.75 8.48 -9.63
CA GLY A 88 2.76 8.37 -10.68
C GLY A 88 3.93 7.45 -10.35
N ASN A 89 4.31 7.36 -9.07
CA ASN A 89 5.46 6.56 -8.60
C ASN A 89 5.15 5.70 -7.35
N HIS A 90 3.89 5.57 -6.96
CA HIS A 90 3.46 4.73 -5.85
C HIS A 90 1.98 4.34 -6.01
N ILE A 91 1.52 3.35 -5.26
CA ILE A 91 0.12 2.90 -5.26
C ILE A 91 -0.34 2.83 -3.81
N HIS A 92 -1.49 3.43 -3.52
CA HIS A 92 -2.20 3.28 -2.26
C HIS A 92 -3.31 2.24 -2.43
N MET A 93 -3.52 1.44 -1.39
CA MET A 93 -4.52 0.38 -1.35
C MET A 93 -5.18 0.34 0.02
N ILE A 94 -6.50 0.15 0.06
CA ILE A 94 -7.23 -0.30 1.24
C ILE A 94 -7.49 -1.79 1.07
N VAL A 95 -7.14 -2.58 2.07
CA VAL A 95 -7.22 -4.04 2.00
C VAL A 95 -7.81 -4.63 3.26
N GLU A 96 -8.45 -5.79 3.12
CA GLU A 96 -8.77 -6.68 4.23
C GLU A 96 -7.84 -7.89 4.18
N ALA A 97 -7.28 -8.29 5.31
CA ALA A 97 -6.45 -9.48 5.43
C ALA A 97 -6.75 -10.27 6.72
N PRO A 98 -6.86 -11.61 6.66
CA PRO A 98 -7.15 -12.42 7.84
C PRO A 98 -6.08 -12.30 8.92
N ASP A 99 -4.82 -12.18 8.50
CA ASP A 99 -3.65 -12.09 9.37
C ASP A 99 -2.44 -11.51 8.60
N VAL A 100 -1.33 -11.32 9.32
CA VAL A 100 -0.08 -10.76 8.78
C VAL A 100 0.59 -11.65 7.73
N VAL A 101 0.49 -12.98 7.87
CA VAL A 101 1.09 -13.95 6.94
C VAL A 101 0.34 -13.91 5.61
N THR A 102 -1.00 -13.94 5.68
CA THR A 102 -1.88 -13.85 4.52
C THR A 102 -1.69 -12.52 3.79
N LEU A 103 -1.64 -11.40 4.52
CA LEU A 103 -1.29 -10.09 3.95
C LEU A 103 0.05 -10.13 3.21
N GLY A 104 1.09 -10.70 3.83
CA GLY A 104 2.42 -10.79 3.22
C GLY A 104 2.42 -11.61 1.94
N ARG A 105 1.75 -12.77 1.93
CA ARG A 105 1.63 -13.65 0.75
C ARG A 105 0.84 -12.99 -0.38
N ALA A 106 -0.30 -12.38 -0.07
CA ALA A 106 -1.15 -11.72 -1.05
C ALA A 106 -0.47 -10.51 -1.69
N ILE A 107 0.10 -9.60 -0.88
CA ILE A 107 0.81 -8.41 -1.39
C ILE A 107 2.05 -8.82 -2.20
N LYS A 108 2.79 -9.84 -1.78
CA LYS A 108 3.91 -10.38 -2.57
C LYS A 108 3.42 -10.89 -3.93
N GLY A 109 2.35 -11.68 -3.95
CA GLY A 109 1.77 -12.21 -5.18
C GLY A 109 1.24 -11.12 -6.12
N LEU A 110 0.60 -10.09 -5.58
CA LEU A 110 0.13 -8.93 -6.35
C LEU A 110 1.31 -8.12 -6.90
N ALA A 111 2.32 -7.84 -6.07
CA ALA A 111 3.55 -7.15 -6.48
C ALA A 111 4.28 -7.89 -7.61
N VAL A 112 4.41 -9.22 -7.53
CA VAL A 112 5.03 -10.01 -8.60
C VAL A 112 4.26 -9.88 -9.92
N ARG A 113 2.92 -9.93 -9.89
CA ARG A 113 2.07 -9.74 -11.09
C ARG A 113 2.28 -8.35 -11.69
N MET A 114 2.19 -7.31 -10.87
CA MET A 114 2.42 -5.93 -11.29
C MET A 114 3.81 -5.75 -11.88
N ALA A 115 4.86 -6.28 -11.23
CA ALA A 115 6.23 -6.16 -11.71
C ALA A 115 6.42 -6.83 -13.09
N ARG A 116 5.89 -8.04 -13.28
CA ARG A 116 5.96 -8.76 -14.56
C ARG A 116 5.21 -7.99 -15.65
N ALA A 117 4.01 -7.49 -15.34
CA ALA A 117 3.18 -6.76 -16.30
C ALA A 117 3.83 -5.43 -16.72
N LEU A 118 4.34 -4.65 -15.75
CA LEU A 118 5.03 -3.38 -16.02
C LEU A 118 6.34 -3.60 -16.78
N ASN A 119 7.15 -4.57 -16.38
CA ASN A 119 8.37 -4.91 -17.12
C ASN A 119 8.09 -5.32 -18.57
N LYS A 120 7.01 -6.08 -18.81
CA LYS A 120 6.57 -6.44 -20.16
C LYS A 120 6.17 -5.21 -20.99
N VAL A 121 5.41 -4.28 -20.41
CA VAL A 121 5.01 -3.03 -21.10
C VAL A 121 6.22 -2.15 -21.44
N MET A 122 7.26 -2.20 -20.60
CA MET A 122 8.47 -1.39 -20.76
C MET A 122 9.59 -2.10 -21.51
N SER A 123 9.37 -3.32 -22.01
CA SER A 123 10.41 -4.17 -22.61
C SER A 123 11.71 -4.27 -21.79
N ARG A 124 11.58 -4.30 -20.45
CA ARG A 124 12.73 -4.31 -19.53
C ARG A 124 12.74 -5.54 -18.63
N ARG A 125 13.88 -5.74 -17.95
CA ARG A 125 14.02 -6.72 -16.85
C ARG A 125 14.43 -6.00 -15.55
N GLY A 126 14.30 -6.70 -14.42
CA GLY A 126 14.75 -6.21 -13.12
C GLY A 126 13.64 -5.67 -12.19
N PRO A 127 14.02 -5.10 -11.04
CA PRO A 127 13.10 -4.76 -9.96
C PRO A 127 12.26 -3.52 -10.28
N VAL A 128 10.95 -3.61 -10.04
CA VAL A 128 9.97 -2.52 -10.23
C VAL A 128 9.71 -1.75 -8.94
N PHE A 129 9.60 -2.45 -7.81
CA PHE A 129 9.37 -1.83 -6.51
C PHE A 129 10.68 -1.34 -5.92
N ALA A 130 10.65 -0.14 -5.35
CA ALA A 130 11.82 0.47 -4.72
C ALA A 130 12.13 -0.13 -3.35
N ASP A 131 11.11 -0.67 -2.69
CA ASP A 131 11.19 -1.09 -1.31
C ASP A 131 10.06 -2.05 -0.94
N ARG A 132 10.06 -2.52 0.31
CA ARG A 132 8.94 -3.22 0.95
C ARG A 132 7.70 -2.33 0.99
N TYR A 133 6.54 -2.97 1.00
CA TYR A 133 5.28 -2.27 1.21
C TYR A 133 5.18 -1.74 2.65
N HIS A 134 4.69 -0.51 2.80
CA HIS A 134 4.22 0.01 4.07
C HIS A 134 2.80 -0.50 4.31
N ALA A 135 2.47 -0.89 5.54
CA ALA A 135 1.10 -1.23 5.90
C ALA A 135 0.78 -0.65 7.27
N HIS A 136 -0.32 0.10 7.32
CA HIS A 136 -0.87 0.69 8.51
C HIS A 136 -2.19 -0.01 8.83
N LEU A 137 -2.32 -0.59 10.02
CA LEU A 137 -3.54 -1.29 10.43
C LEU A 137 -4.52 -0.26 10.99
N LEU A 138 -5.68 -0.17 10.35
CA LEU A 138 -6.78 0.72 10.71
C LEU A 138 -7.55 0.11 11.88
N ILE A 139 -7.69 0.87 12.96
CA ILE A 139 -8.26 0.40 14.22
C ILE A 139 -9.69 0.90 14.39
N SER A 140 -9.97 2.13 13.97
CA SER A 140 -11.27 2.77 14.20
C SER A 140 -12.05 3.06 12.91
N PRO A 141 -13.39 3.11 12.97
CA PRO A 141 -14.22 3.51 11.84
C PRO A 141 -13.88 4.88 11.24
N ILE A 142 -13.57 5.87 12.09
CA ILE A 142 -13.22 7.23 11.65
C ILE A 142 -11.86 7.21 10.92
N GLU A 143 -10.89 6.51 11.48
CA GLU A 143 -9.58 6.34 10.86
C GLU A 143 -9.70 5.62 9.50
N ALA A 144 -10.49 4.54 9.43
CA ALA A 144 -10.73 3.81 8.20
C ALA A 144 -11.44 4.68 7.14
N PHE A 145 -12.42 5.48 7.55
CA PHE A 145 -13.11 6.44 6.68
C PHE A 145 -12.13 7.50 6.14
N GLN A 146 -11.32 8.09 7.01
CA GLN A 146 -10.30 9.07 6.60
C GLN A 146 -9.26 8.45 5.67
N ALA A 147 -8.86 7.20 5.90
CA ALA A 147 -7.93 6.48 5.03
C ALA A 147 -8.55 6.22 3.65
N ILE A 148 -9.80 5.77 3.56
CA ILE A 148 -10.49 5.58 2.27
C ILE A 148 -10.62 6.90 1.53
N ARG A 149 -11.08 7.96 2.19
CA ARG A 149 -11.14 9.31 1.60
C ARG A 149 -9.78 9.78 1.13
N TYR A 150 -8.75 9.60 1.95
CA TYR A 150 -7.38 9.91 1.55
C TYR A 150 -6.98 9.14 0.29
N VAL A 151 -7.30 7.84 0.17
CA VAL A 151 -6.95 7.06 -1.03
C VAL A 151 -7.71 7.55 -2.26
N LEU A 152 -9.01 7.78 -2.17
CA LEU A 152 -9.85 8.08 -3.34
C LEU A 152 -9.84 9.56 -3.74
N GLU A 153 -9.73 10.48 -2.78
CA GLU A 153 -9.87 11.92 -3.00
C GLU A 153 -8.51 12.64 -3.08
N ASN A 154 -7.38 11.94 -2.88
CA ASN A 154 -6.04 12.57 -2.88
C ASN A 154 -5.75 13.37 -4.14
N TRP A 155 -6.34 12.97 -5.28
CA TRP A 155 -6.16 13.61 -6.57
C TRP A 155 -6.61 15.09 -6.57
N ALA A 156 -7.73 15.40 -5.89
CA ALA A 156 -8.19 16.79 -5.73
C ALA A 156 -7.25 17.59 -4.83
N VAL A 157 -6.75 16.99 -3.75
CA VAL A 157 -5.77 17.62 -2.84
C VAL A 157 -4.45 17.90 -3.55
N HIS A 158 -3.99 16.98 -4.40
CA HIS A 158 -2.78 17.18 -5.21
C HIS A 158 -2.96 18.26 -6.27
N ALA A 159 -4.10 18.32 -6.96
CA ALA A 159 -4.41 19.40 -7.90
C ALA A 159 -4.39 20.77 -7.22
N ALA A 160 -5.01 20.89 -6.05
CA ALA A 160 -5.00 22.12 -5.25
C ALA A 160 -3.59 22.53 -4.83
N ARG A 161 -2.74 21.60 -4.38
CA ARG A 161 -1.34 21.88 -3.99
C ARG A 161 -0.46 22.29 -5.17
N GLU A 162 -0.80 21.87 -6.37
CA GLU A 162 -0.08 22.21 -7.60
C GLU A 162 -0.68 23.43 -8.32
N ASN A 163 -1.59 24.18 -7.67
CA ASN A 163 -2.33 25.31 -8.24
C ASN A 163 -3.00 24.97 -9.58
N ARG A 164 -3.50 23.73 -9.73
CA ARG A 164 -4.28 23.30 -10.87
C ARG A 164 -5.77 23.31 -10.54
N SER A 165 -6.59 23.51 -11.56
CA SER A 165 -8.04 23.40 -11.46
C SER A 165 -8.42 22.06 -10.85
N ALA A 166 -9.41 22.08 -9.95
CA ALA A 166 -9.93 20.86 -9.37
C ALA A 166 -10.45 19.94 -10.49
N PRO A 167 -9.94 18.71 -10.57
CA PRO A 167 -10.37 17.76 -11.58
C PRO A 167 -11.86 17.44 -11.38
N GLN A 168 -12.62 17.38 -12.49
CA GLN A 168 -14.03 17.02 -12.45
C GLN A 168 -14.19 15.51 -12.31
N GLY A 169 -15.01 15.07 -11.36
CA GLY A 169 -15.32 13.67 -11.15
C GLY A 169 -14.24 12.85 -10.42
N PRO A 170 -14.43 11.52 -10.31
CA PRO A 170 -13.50 10.64 -9.61
C PRO A 170 -12.17 10.51 -10.37
N ASP A 171 -11.08 10.17 -9.66
CA ASP A 171 -9.78 9.94 -10.28
C ASP A 171 -9.82 8.71 -11.22
N PRO A 172 -9.53 8.86 -12.54
CA PRO A 172 -9.55 7.76 -13.51
C PRO A 172 -8.60 6.59 -13.21
N TYR A 173 -7.61 6.82 -12.34
CA TYR A 173 -6.59 5.85 -11.94
C TYR A 173 -6.85 5.29 -10.53
N SER A 174 -8.08 5.43 -10.03
CA SER A 174 -8.54 4.91 -8.74
C SER A 174 -9.68 3.90 -8.91
N SER A 175 -10.04 3.21 -7.82
CA SER A 175 -11.23 2.36 -7.75
C SER A 175 -12.54 3.13 -7.74
N ALA A 176 -12.53 4.45 -7.50
CA ALA A 176 -13.73 5.29 -7.55
C ALA A 176 -14.19 5.57 -9.00
N TRP A 177 -13.30 5.40 -9.98
CA TRP A 177 -13.68 5.47 -11.39
C TRP A 177 -14.46 4.22 -11.81
N PRO A 178 -15.59 4.33 -12.53
CA PRO A 178 -16.31 3.16 -13.05
C PRO A 178 -15.44 2.32 -13.99
N HIS A 179 -15.24 1.05 -13.66
CA HIS A 179 -14.49 0.08 -14.49
C HIS A 179 -15.44 -0.99 -15.03
N ASP A 180 -16.48 -0.56 -15.73
CA ASP A 180 -17.63 -1.39 -16.11
C ASP A 180 -17.30 -2.44 -17.19
N CYS A 181 -16.17 -2.27 -17.88
CA CYS A 181 -15.67 -3.21 -18.87
C CYS A 181 -14.55 -4.11 -18.32
N GLY A 182 -14.92 -5.31 -17.89
CA GLY A 182 -13.99 -6.39 -17.53
C GLY A 182 -14.21 -6.99 -16.14
N PRO A 183 -13.31 -7.89 -15.69
CA PRO A 183 -13.38 -8.47 -14.36
C PRO A 183 -13.19 -7.40 -13.28
N PRO A 184 -13.79 -7.59 -12.08
CA PRO A 184 -13.70 -6.63 -10.99
C PRO A 184 -12.24 -6.40 -10.58
N LEU A 185 -11.86 -5.14 -10.43
CA LEU A 185 -10.50 -4.77 -10.01
C LEU A 185 -10.33 -4.79 -8.49
N VAL A 186 -11.44 -4.72 -7.77
CA VAL A 186 -11.54 -4.73 -6.32
C VAL A 186 -12.53 -5.81 -5.89
N ALA A 187 -12.38 -6.27 -4.65
CA ALA A 187 -13.33 -7.17 -4.00
C ALA A 187 -14.21 -6.37 -3.03
N ARG A 188 -15.38 -6.90 -2.70
CA ARG A 188 -16.26 -6.28 -1.70
C ARG A 188 -15.68 -6.45 -0.31
N ALA A 189 -15.78 -5.42 0.52
CA ALA A 189 -15.46 -5.56 1.94
C ALA A 189 -16.38 -6.58 2.59
N GLU A 190 -15.83 -7.34 3.53
CA GLU A 190 -16.53 -8.41 4.22
C GLU A 190 -16.66 -8.17 5.73
N TRP A 191 -15.76 -7.37 6.32
CA TRP A 191 -15.72 -7.23 7.77
C TRP A 191 -16.36 -5.94 8.24
N TRP A 192 -16.90 -6.03 9.44
CA TRP A 192 -17.71 -4.99 10.08
C TRP A 192 -17.08 -3.59 9.98
N LEU A 193 -15.76 -3.47 10.16
CA LEU A 193 -15.09 -2.16 10.16
C LEU A 193 -15.33 -1.40 8.86
N LEU A 194 -15.17 -2.05 7.71
CA LEU A 194 -15.36 -1.41 6.40
C LEU A 194 -16.82 -1.46 5.94
N CYS A 195 -17.55 -2.56 6.20
CA CYS A 195 -18.95 -2.71 5.77
C CYS A 195 -19.93 -1.82 6.55
N VAL A 196 -19.71 -1.62 7.84
CA VAL A 196 -20.68 -1.00 8.76
C VAL A 196 -20.06 0.19 9.48
N GLY A 197 -18.85 0.01 10.01
CA GLY A 197 -18.14 1.05 10.75
C GLY A 197 -17.96 2.31 9.92
N VAL A 198 -17.33 2.19 8.75
CA VAL A 198 -17.07 3.31 7.84
C VAL A 198 -18.35 4.06 7.45
N PRO A 199 -19.43 3.41 6.96
CA PRO A 199 -20.67 4.12 6.67
C PRO A 199 -21.29 4.83 7.88
N ARG A 200 -21.23 4.23 9.09
CA ARG A 200 -21.71 4.90 10.31
C ARG A 200 -20.88 6.13 10.66
N ALA A 201 -19.55 6.04 10.55
CA ALA A 201 -18.65 7.16 10.79
C ALA A 201 -18.87 8.29 9.78
N ALA A 202 -19.04 7.95 8.49
CA ALA A 202 -19.33 8.89 7.44
C ALA A 202 -20.62 9.69 7.73
N ARG A 203 -21.72 9.00 8.08
CA ARG A 203 -22.98 9.64 8.44
C ARG A 203 -22.83 10.59 9.63
N ARG A 204 -22.15 10.16 10.70
CA ARG A 204 -21.92 10.99 11.89
C ARG A 204 -21.14 12.27 11.56
N LEU A 205 -20.11 12.16 10.72
CA LEU A 205 -19.28 13.29 10.32
C LEU A 205 -19.97 14.23 9.31
N GLN A 206 -20.89 13.70 8.49
CA GLN A 206 -21.74 14.53 7.64
C GLN A 206 -22.76 15.32 8.47
N LEU A 207 -23.38 14.68 9.46
CA LEU A 207 -24.29 15.36 10.41
C LEU A 207 -23.58 16.48 11.19
N ALA A 208 -22.33 16.25 11.61
CA ALA A 208 -21.53 17.25 12.33
C ALA A 208 -21.04 18.44 11.47
N LYS A 209 -21.27 18.43 10.15
CA LYS A 209 -20.98 19.56 9.25
C LYS A 209 -22.20 20.44 8.96
N VAL A 210 -23.40 19.96 9.32
CA VAL A 210 -24.68 20.63 9.04
C VAL A 210 -25.27 21.27 10.31
N ALA A 211 -24.78 20.87 11.48
CA ALA A 211 -25.05 21.50 12.78
C ALA A 211 -23.95 22.53 13.10
#